data_AF-A0A7C2YPW7-F1
#
_entry.id   AF-A0A7C2YPW7-F1
#
_cell.length_a   1.000
_cell.length_b   1.000
_cell.length_c   1.000
_cell.angle_alpha   90.00
_cell.angle_beta   90.00
_cell.angle_gamma   90.00
#
_symmetry.space_group_name_H-M   'P 1'
#
loop_
_entity.id
_entity.type
_entity.pdbx_description
1 polymer ?
#
loop_
_entity_poly.entity_id
_entity_poly.type
_entity_poly.pdbx_seq_one_letter_code
_entity_poly.pdbx_strand_id
1 'polypeptide(L)' 'AALADPAVQAAIQKARAQLDGAGRLLVRPSGTQPVVRIMAEGPDEAALQALVAGIASELARRG' A
#
# COMPACT_ATOMS: atom_id res chain seq x y z
N ALA A 1 6.60 -4.09 -13.89
CA ALA A 1 7.02 -3.44 -12.62
C ALA A 1 6.05 -3.88 -11.52
N ALA A 2 6.52 -4.18 -10.30
CA ALA A 2 5.69 -4.77 -9.24
C ALA A 2 4.38 -4.01 -8.96
N LEU A 3 4.39 -2.67 -9.09
CA LEU A 3 3.19 -1.86 -8.91
C LEU A 3 2.15 -2.00 -10.03
N ALA A 4 2.51 -2.43 -11.24
CA ALA A 4 1.54 -2.65 -12.32
C ALA A 4 0.80 -3.99 -12.18
N ASP A 5 1.16 -4.79 -11.19
CA ASP A 5 0.57 -6.10 -11.01
C ASP A 5 -0.91 -6.01 -10.58
N PRO A 6 -1.82 -6.80 -11.20
CA PRO A 6 -3.24 -6.76 -10.86
C PRO A 6 -3.55 -7.02 -9.39
N ALA A 7 -2.83 -7.92 -8.72
CA ALA A 7 -3.06 -8.24 -7.32
C ALA A 7 -2.55 -7.14 -6.39
N VAL A 8 -1.40 -6.54 -6.71
CA VAL A 8 -0.88 -5.36 -6.00
C VAL A 8 -1.85 -4.18 -6.15
N GLN A 9 -2.34 -3.94 -7.36
CA GLN A 9 -3.33 -2.89 -7.62
C GLN A 9 -4.62 -3.14 -6.85
N ALA A 10 -5.14 -4.38 -6.84
CA ALA A 10 -6.33 -4.72 -6.07
C ALA A 10 -6.15 -4.47 -4.56
N ALA A 11 -4.98 -4.82 -4.00
CA ALA A 11 -4.66 -4.55 -2.60
C ALA A 11 -4.62 -3.04 -2.30
N ILE A 12 -4.01 -2.24 -3.18
CA ILE A 12 -3.95 -0.77 -3.05
C ILE A 12 -5.35 -0.17 -3.11
N GLN A 13 -6.21 -0.58 -4.05
CA GLN A 13 -7.56 -0.03 -4.16
C GLN A 13 -8.43 -0.42 -2.96
N LYS A 14 -8.33 -1.65 -2.47
CA LYS A 14 -9.02 -2.09 -1.26
C LYS A 14 -8.60 -1.24 -0.05
N ALA A 15 -7.31 -0.98 0.11
CA ALA A 15 -6.80 -0.15 1.20
C ALA A 15 -7.27 1.31 1.08
N ARG A 16 -7.29 1.87 -0.14
CA ARG A 16 -7.85 3.22 -0.39
C ARG A 16 -9.32 3.30 -0.01
N ALA A 17 -10.12 2.31 -0.38
CA ALA A 17 -11.54 2.29 -0.04
C ALA A 17 -11.78 2.24 1.48
N GLN A 18 -10.92 1.53 2.23
CA GLN A 18 -11.03 1.47 3.70
C GLN A 18 -10.61 2.79 4.38
N LEU A 19 -9.82 3.62 3.71
CA LEU A 19 -9.39 4.93 4.20
C LEU A 19 -10.23 6.08 3.66
N ASP A 20 -11.23 5.80 2.81
CA ASP A 20 -12.03 6.86 2.20
C ASP A 20 -12.75 7.68 3.27
N GLY A 21 -12.60 9.01 3.19
CA GLY A 21 -13.11 9.96 4.19
C GLY A 21 -12.44 9.94 5.57
N ALA A 22 -11.56 8.98 5.87
CA ALA A 22 -10.93 8.80 7.19
C ALA A 22 -9.39 8.84 7.17
N GLY A 23 -8.75 8.85 6.01
CA GLY A 23 -7.30 8.77 5.91
C GLY A 23 -6.76 8.95 4.49
N ARG A 24 -5.47 8.69 4.30
CA ARG A 24 -4.82 8.71 2.98
C ARG A 24 -3.84 7.57 2.82
N LEU A 25 -3.66 7.14 1.57
CA LEU A 25 -2.66 6.14 1.18
C LEU A 25 -1.82 6.67 0.02
N LEU A 26 -0.50 6.71 0.21
CA LEU A 26 0.49 6.99 -0.82
C LEU A 26 1.33 5.73 -1.08
N VAL A 27 1.33 5.26 -2.33
CA VAL A 27 2.19 4.17 -2.78
C VAL A 27 2.95 4.62 -4.01
N ARG A 28 4.28 4.54 -3.98
CA ARG A 28 5.14 4.95 -5.10
C ARG A 28 6.45 4.16 -5.15
N PRO A 29 7.04 3.97 -6.34
CA PRO A 29 8.43 3.52 -6.41
C PRO A 29 9.36 4.58 -5.81
N SER A 30 10.48 4.16 -5.23
CA SER A 30 11.57 5.07 -4.91
C SER A 30 12.32 5.44 -6.19
N GLY A 31 12.67 6.72 -6.35
CA GLY A 31 13.46 7.20 -7.48
C GLY A 31 14.97 6.98 -7.34
N THR A 32 15.44 6.61 -6.15
CA THR A 32 16.88 6.51 -5.83
C THR A 32 17.30 5.15 -5.26
N GLN A 33 16.34 4.27 -4.98
CA GLN A 33 16.58 2.96 -4.37
C GLN A 33 15.64 1.92 -5.00
N PRO A 34 16.02 0.64 -5.07
CA PRO A 34 15.18 -0.42 -5.63
C PRO A 34 14.10 -0.88 -4.64
N VAL A 35 13.31 0.06 -4.10
CA VAL A 35 12.27 -0.19 -3.10
C VAL A 35 10.98 0.53 -3.45
N VAL A 36 9.85 0.00 -2.97
CA VAL A 36 8.54 0.67 -3.00
C VAL A 36 8.29 1.33 -1.66
N ARG A 37 7.80 2.57 -1.66
CA ARG A 37 7.39 3.29 -0.46
C ARG A 37 5.87 3.22 -0.32
N ILE A 38 5.41 2.83 0.87
CA ILE A 38 4.01 2.77 1.26
C ILE A 38 3.87 3.66 2.49
N MET A 39 2.91 4.58 2.47
CA MET A 39 2.58 5.44 3.60
C MET A 39 1.07 5.52 3.72
N ALA A 40 0.56 5.29 4.92
CA ALA A 40 -0.85 5.43 5.25
C ALA A 40 -1.00 6.35 6.47
N GLU A 41 -2.01 7.21 6.46
CA GLU A 41 -2.39 8.09 7.57
C GLU A 41 -3.89 7.95 7.85
N GLY A 42 -4.28 8.06 9.11
CA GLY A 42 -5.65 7.85 9.58
C GLY A 42 -5.71 7.71 11.11
N PRO A 43 -6.91 7.62 11.70
CA PRO A 43 -7.10 7.67 13.15
C PRO A 43 -6.81 6.36 13.89
N ASP A 44 -6.83 5.22 13.19
CA ASP A 44 -6.65 3.89 13.78
C ASP A 44 -5.33 3.27 13.33
N GLU A 45 -4.31 3.35 14.18
CA GLU A 45 -2.97 2.83 13.90
C GLU A 45 -2.98 1.32 13.58
N ALA A 46 -3.80 0.52 14.27
CA ALA A 46 -3.85 -0.92 14.04
C ALA A 46 -4.42 -1.23 12.65
N ALA A 47 -5.47 -0.52 12.24
CA ALA A 47 -6.00 -0.61 10.89
C ALA A 47 -4.97 -0.17 9.84
N LEU A 48 -4.24 0.93 10.07
CA LEU A 48 -3.19 1.40 9.16
C LEU A 48 -2.07 0.36 9.01
N GLN A 49 -1.59 -0.22 10.11
CA GLN A 49 -0.55 -1.24 10.09
C GLN A 49 -1.00 -2.47 9.28
N ALA A 50 -2.24 -2.94 9.48
CA ALA A 50 -2.80 -4.06 8.74
C ALA A 50 -2.90 -3.78 7.23
N LEU A 51 -3.34 -2.57 6.85
CA LEU A 51 -3.43 -2.12 5.46
C LEU A 51 -2.06 -2.10 4.78
N VAL A 52 -1.07 -1.47 5.44
CA VAL A 52 0.30 -1.37 4.91
C VAL A 52 0.93 -2.77 4.79
N ALA A 53 0.75 -3.63 5.80
CA ALA A 53 1.26 -4.99 5.78
C ALA A 53 0.65 -5.82 4.65
N GLY A 54 -0.64 -5.67 4.39
CA GLY A 54 -1.32 -6.35 3.27
C GLY A 54 -0.73 -5.99 1.91
N ILE A 55 -0.49 -4.71 1.66
CA ILE A 55 0.14 -4.24 0.41
C ILE A 55 1.59 -4.71 0.32
N ALA A 56 2.35 -4.60 1.42
CA ALA A 56 3.74 -5.04 1.47
C ALA A 56 3.88 -6.55 1.18
N SER A 57 2.96 -7.37 1.71
CA SER A 57 2.93 -8.81 1.46
C SER A 57 2.73 -9.12 -0.03
N GLU A 58 1.83 -8.42 -0.72
CA GLU A 58 1.60 -8.66 -2.15
C GLU A 58 2.78 -8.20 -3.00
N LEU A 59 3.46 -7.11 -2.63
CA LEU A 59 4.71 -6.68 -3.26
C LEU A 59 5.83 -7.71 -3.08
N ALA A 60 5.96 -8.29 -1.89
CA ALA A 60 7.00 -9.28 -1.58
C ALA A 60 6.83 -10.59 -2.36
N ARG A 61 5.59 -10.99 -2.69
CA ARG A 61 5.32 -12.17 -3.55
C ARG A 61 5.75 -11.98 -5.00
N ARG A 62 6.04 -10.75 -5.41
CA ARG A 62 6.39 -10.36 -6.79
C ARG A 62 7.90 -10.06 -6.95
N GLY A 63 8.66 -10.17 -5.86
CA GLY A 63 10.11 -9.93 -5.81
C GLY A 63 10.93 -11.16 -6.16
#